data_AF-A0AAW8KGE2-F1
#
_entry.id   AF-A0AAW8KGE2-F1
#
_cell.length_a   1.000
_cell.length_b   1.000
_cell.length_c   1.000
_cell.angle_alpha   90.00
_cell.angle_beta   90.00
_cell.angle_gamma   90.00
#
_symmetry.space_group_name_H-M   'P 1'
#
loop_
_entity.id
_entity.type
_entity.pdbx_description
1 polymer ?
#
loop_
_entity_poly.entity_id
_entity_poly.type
_entity_poly.pdbx_seq_one_letter_code
_entity_poly.pdbx_strand_id
1 'polypeptide(L)'
;MLFNGSEELIVIYQNGDKGILKSCRIDNEERIFTSDSTEGLNVGDRLIKNFQNGSKREYLIKTVKDGINMLGHREIKVQQI
;
A
#
# COMPACT_ATOMS: atom_id res chain seq x y z
N MET A 1 -15.33 13.78 0.05
CA MET A 1 -15.12 12.96 1.26
C MET A 1 -13.63 13.05 1.60
N LEU A 2 -13.29 13.34 2.86
CA LEU A 2 -11.89 13.43 3.28
C LEU A 2 -11.30 12.03 3.37
N PHE A 3 -10.23 11.78 2.64
CA PHE A 3 -9.45 10.57 2.75
C PHE A 3 -8.70 10.55 4.08
N ASN A 4 -8.93 9.54 4.92
CA ASN A 4 -8.27 9.41 6.21
C ASN A 4 -7.10 8.40 6.19
N GLY A 5 -6.31 8.41 5.11
CA GLY A 5 -5.08 7.62 5.05
C GLY A 5 -3.92 8.42 5.64
N SER A 6 -3.44 7.98 6.81
CA SER A 6 -2.31 8.59 7.53
C SER A 6 -1.06 7.73 7.54
N GLU A 7 -1.13 6.51 7.01
CA GLU A 7 -0.03 5.55 7.08
C GLU A 7 0.97 5.80 5.95
N GLU A 8 2.25 5.57 6.24
CA GLU A 8 3.30 5.45 5.22
C GLU A 8 3.78 4.01 5.18
N LEU A 9 3.89 3.44 3.99
CA LEU A 9 4.35 2.08 3.77
C LEU A 9 5.66 2.09 3.00
N ILE A 10 6.62 1.28 3.43
CA ILE A 10 7.83 1.05 2.65
C ILE A 10 7.47 0.07 1.54
N VAL A 11 7.82 0.40 0.31
CA VAL A 11 7.70 -0.49 -0.85
C VAL A 11 9.04 -1.16 -1.05
N ILE A 12 9.06 -2.49 -1.17
CA ILE A 12 10.21 -3.25 -1.65
C ILE A 12 9.82 -3.79 -3.01
N TYR A 13 10.44 -3.23 -4.05
CA TYR A 13 10.24 -3.66 -5.43
C TYR A 13 10.93 -5.00 -5.68
N GLN A 14 10.48 -5.75 -6.67
CA GLN A 14 11.07 -7.05 -7.02
C GLN A 14 12.56 -6.99 -7.38
N ASN A 15 13.05 -5.86 -7.89
CA ASN A 15 14.47 -5.65 -8.17
C ASN A 15 15.32 -5.37 -6.91
N GLY A 16 14.69 -5.30 -5.73
CA GLY A 16 15.33 -5.02 -4.44
C GLY A 16 15.35 -3.53 -4.06
N ASP A 17 14.94 -2.63 -4.97
CA ASP A 17 14.85 -1.21 -4.68
C ASP A 17 13.78 -0.93 -3.63
N LYS A 18 13.89 0.25 -3.01
CA LYS A 18 12.97 0.68 -1.97
C LYS A 18 12.28 1.98 -2.37
N GLY A 19 10.98 2.01 -2.16
CA GLY A 19 10.13 3.20 -2.31
C GLY A 19 9.34 3.47 -1.04
N ILE A 20 8.55 4.54 -1.08
CA ILE A 20 7.60 4.88 -0.02
C ILE A 20 6.26 5.15 -0.69
N LEU A 21 5.21 4.52 -0.16
CA LEU A 21 3.83 4.79 -0.54
C LEU A 21 3.17 5.56 0.61
N LYS A 22 2.78 6.80 0.35
CA LYS A 22 2.26 7.69 1.38
C LYS A 22 0.74 7.66 1.44
N SER A 23 0.21 8.30 2.48
CA SER A 23 -1.23 8.51 2.67
C SER A 23 -1.98 7.21 2.43
N CYS A 24 -1.67 6.18 3.21
CA CYS A 24 -2.27 4.86 3.09
C CYS A 24 -3.32 4.66 4.17
N ARG A 25 -4.39 3.94 3.81
CA ARG A 25 -5.35 3.34 4.74
C ARG A 25 -5.39 1.85 4.47
N ILE A 26 -5.01 1.05 5.46
CA ILE A 26 -5.13 -0.41 5.39
C ILE A 26 -6.52 -0.79 5.93
N ASP A 27 -7.23 -1.61 5.18
CA ASP A 27 -8.59 -2.05 5.48
C ASP A 27 -8.63 -3.58 5.53
N ASN A 28 -9.03 -4.12 6.69
CA ASN A 28 -9.10 -5.55 6.99
C ASN A 28 -7.87 -6.38 6.60
N GLU A 29 -6.67 -5.77 6.55
CA GLU A 29 -5.39 -6.44 6.19
C GLU A 29 -5.35 -7.02 4.75
N GLU A 30 -6.37 -6.79 3.93
CA GLU A 30 -6.50 -7.32 2.57
C GLU A 30 -6.48 -6.22 1.51
N ARG A 31 -6.80 -4.97 1.89
CA ARG A 31 -6.86 -3.84 0.96
C ARG A 31 -6.13 -2.65 1.52
N ILE A 32 -5.44 -1.96 0.63
CA ILE A 32 -4.75 -0.71 0.93
C ILE A 32 -5.29 0.33 -0.03
N PHE A 33 -5.82 1.40 0.52
CA PHE A 33 -6.22 2.58 -0.23
C PHE A 33 -5.16 3.65 -0.08
N THR A 34 -4.82 4.31 -1.18
CA THR A 34 -3.87 5.42 -1.17
C THR A 34 -4.33 6.56 -2.08
N SER A 35 -4.02 7.80 -1.68
CA SER A 35 -4.13 8.96 -2.56
C SER A 35 -2.86 9.20 -3.39
N ASP A 36 -1.76 8.55 -3.03
CA ASP A 36 -0.48 8.64 -3.73
C ASP A 36 -0.52 7.92 -5.08
N SER A 37 0.49 8.14 -5.92
CA SER A 37 0.63 7.39 -7.17
C SER A 37 0.92 5.92 -6.89
N THR A 38 0.28 5.03 -7.64
CA THR A 38 0.60 3.60 -7.65
C THR A 38 1.37 3.20 -8.92
N GLU A 39 1.84 4.19 -9.68
CA GLU A 39 2.65 3.95 -10.87
C GLU A 39 3.95 3.23 -10.48
N GLY A 40 4.27 2.16 -11.21
CA GLY A 40 5.44 1.32 -10.93
C GLY A 40 5.25 0.28 -9.82
N LEU A 41 4.12 0.27 -9.11
CA LEU A 41 3.78 -0.85 -8.22
C LEU A 41 3.29 -2.05 -9.02
N ASN A 42 3.82 -3.22 -8.71
CA ASN A 42 3.51 -4.46 -9.41
C ASN A 42 3.08 -5.57 -8.44
N VAL A 43 2.33 -6.53 -8.98
CA VAL A 43 2.02 -7.78 -8.27
C VAL A 43 3.33 -8.48 -7.91
N GLY A 44 3.49 -8.84 -6.63
CA GLY A 44 4.72 -9.44 -6.11
C GLY A 44 5.63 -8.46 -5.36
N ASP A 45 5.43 -7.15 -5.50
CA ASP A 45 6.10 -6.18 -4.63
C ASP A 45 5.61 -6.33 -3.18
N ARG A 46 6.48 -5.99 -2.22
CA ARG A 46 6.16 -6.04 -0.79
C ARG A 46 5.90 -4.65 -0.25
N LEU A 47 4.88 -4.53 0.60
CA LEU A 47 4.57 -3.32 1.36
C LEU A 47 4.81 -3.62 2.84
N ILE A 48 5.53 -2.74 3.52
CA ILE A 48 5.89 -2.91 4.93
C ILE A 48 5.32 -1.73 5.73
N LYS A 49 4.47 -2.05 6.69
CA LYS A 49 4.04 -1.13 7.75
C LYS A 49 4.97 -1.26 8.95
N ASN A 50 5.59 -0.16 9.35
CA ASN A 50 6.29 -0.08 10.63
C ASN A 50 5.34 0.48 11.69
N PHE A 51 5.23 -0.19 12.82
CA PHE A 51 4.48 0.30 13.97
C PHE A 51 5.40 1.09 14.91
N GLN A 52 4.81 2.00 15.69
CA GLN A 52 5.55 2.81 16.67
C GLN A 52 6.26 1.98 17.73
N ASN A 53 5.80 0.75 18.01
CA ASN A 53 6.43 -0.18 18.93
C ASN A 53 7.63 -0.94 18.31
N GLY A 54 8.05 -0.62 17.09
CA GLY A 54 9.16 -1.25 16.38
C GLY A 54 8.81 -2.56 15.68
N SER A 55 7.60 -3.09 15.86
CA SER A 55 7.13 -4.24 15.09
C SER A 55 6.85 -3.86 13.64
N LYS A 56 6.88 -4.87 12.77
CA LYS A 56 6.61 -4.71 11.34
C LYS A 56 5.51 -5.66 10.92
N ARG A 57 4.73 -5.22 9.94
CA ARG A 57 3.81 -6.10 9.22
C ARG A 57 4.03 -5.93 7.74
N GLU A 58 4.03 -7.06 7.07
CA GLU A 58 4.35 -7.14 5.67
C GLU A 58 3.15 -7.62 4.87
N TYR A 59 3.06 -7.11 3.65
CA TYR A 59 2.00 -7.42 2.73
C TYR A 59 2.60 -7.66 1.35
N LEU A 60 2.12 -8.69 0.67
CA LEU A 60 2.44 -8.96 -0.72
C LEU A 60 1.34 -8.39 -1.62
N ILE A 61 1.70 -7.58 -2.61
CA ILE A 61 0.74 -7.05 -3.58
C ILE A 61 0.22 -8.21 -4.44
N LYS A 62 -1.11 -8.36 -4.46
CA LYS A 62 -1.82 -9.33 -5.31
C LYS A 62 -2.48 -8.70 -6.51
N THR A 63 -2.91 -7.44 -6.39
CA THR A 63 -3.49 -6.67 -7.48
C THR A 63 -3.33 -5.19 -7.20
N VAL A 64 -2.96 -4.41 -8.20
CA VAL A 64 -3.08 -2.96 -8.20
C VAL A 64 -4.25 -2.63 -9.13
N LYS A 65 -5.30 -1.98 -8.61
CA LYS A 65 -6.40 -1.54 -9.49
C LYS A 65 -6.00 -0.27 -10.21
N ASP A 66 -6.17 -0.27 -11.52
CA ASP A 66 -5.94 0.92 -12.32
C ASP A 66 -7.00 1.98 -12.05
N GLY A 67 -6.54 3.22 -11.96
CA GLY A 67 -7.40 4.39 -11.83
C GLY A 67 -7.84 4.71 -10.40
N ILE A 68 -8.65 5.76 -10.31
CA ILE A 68 -9.15 6.32 -9.06
C ILE A 68 -10.59 5.83 -8.86
N ASN A 69 -10.88 5.24 -7.70
CA ASN A 69 -12.22 4.76 -7.37
C ASN A 69 -13.21 5.93 -7.16
N MET A 70 -14.50 5.62 -6.96
CA MET A 70 -15.56 6.64 -6.76
C MET A 70 -15.31 7.55 -5.54
N LEU A 71 -14.40 7.19 -4.63
CA LEU A 71 -14.03 7.96 -3.45
C LEU A 71 -12.80 8.85 -3.66
N GLY A 72 -12.15 8.77 -4.82
CA GLY A 72 -10.94 9.55 -5.10
C GLY A 72 -9.63 8.84 -4.71
N HIS A 73 -9.62 7.51 -4.54
CA HIS A 73 -8.44 6.76 -4.08
C HIS A 73 -8.08 5.61 -5.01
N ARG A 74 -6.81 5.24 -5.01
CA ARG A 74 -6.31 4.03 -5.66
C ARG A 74 -6.42 2.87 -4.69
N GLU A 75 -6.69 1.66 -5.20
CA GLU A 75 -6.88 0.46 -4.39
C GLU A 75 -5.84 -0.60 -4.76
N ILE A 76 -5.18 -1.14 -3.73
CA ILE A 76 -4.22 -2.23 -3.84
C ILE A 76 -4.76 -3.39 -3.01
N LYS A 77 -4.98 -4.54 -3.64
CA LYS A 77 -5.27 -5.79 -2.93
C LYS A 77 -3.96 -6.44 -2.51
N VAL A 78 -3.90 -6.87 -1.27
CA VAL A 78 -2.71 -7.45 -0.66
C VAL A 78 -3.03 -8.72 0.13
N GLN A 79 -1.98 -9.47 0.47
CA GLN A 79 -2.04 -10.58 1.40
C GLN A 79 -0.95 -10.38 2.46
N GLN A 80 -1.28 -10.47 3.74
CA GLN A 80 -0.28 -10.45 4.81
C GLN A 80 0.63 -11.69 4.72
N ILE A 81 1.93 -11.50 4.96
CA ILE A 81 2.97 -12.54 4.97
C ILE A 81 3.84 -12.47 6.22
#